data_AF-A0A178WY56-F1
#
_entry.id   AF-A0A178WY56-F1
#
_cell.length_a   1.000
_cell.length_b   1.000
_cell.length_c   1.000
_cell.angle_alpha   90.00
_cell.angle_beta   90.00
_cell.angle_gamma   90.00
#
_symmetry.space_group_name_H-M   'P 1'
#
loop_
_entity.id
_entity.type
_entity.pdbx_description
1 polymer ?
#
loop_
_entity_poly.entity_id
_entity_poly.type
_entity_poly.pdbx_seq_one_letter_code
_entity_poly.pdbx_strand_id
1 'polypeptide(L)'
;MRVHRPSGVPCLQVGDVGKAVDYYRTFFGFAPVTVSGQAALLHGHGVFLALRAGQRAEDTPVPDAVILVAQPEILRRRLDDRGAHLVGPGTARPDCSYGFRDCYGNVIAVGPAGGVSALRHRIAEPLDTTRRALDRSRTARAEHRGLLAFREFLRARPRTSGAYFLHFTEGLLHWAGKTAGLVPGDVPLVLLGSALPSAERAWVRENLGRPFHHIDLRMDDAGVLEFLFAAAGDDFGWLEPGCLVLNPGLFAELSALDQDTSVACAWSWDSGAGFPIANTHLAFFSAGTIAEVRDAGIDVGPGVYARERFNRQVEGRRCYSRTPSRALRELAGPAVPGGMAFYEPTVLYQLAARTLGKRISQVRELSGYGTPQGATAGDESSDELMYIAGLGHADVLEEFSGYFHDAEVRLRYLLAEYLALAPVAATLPDWYGRRLAAVTETLAAQGIAEESVADLCTRHLVEERGLSPHAAALAVGRQEPAGGPG
;
A
#
# COMPACT_ATOMS: atom_id res chain seq x y z
N MET A 1 -32.03 33.37 11.48
CA MET A 1 -31.20 32.14 11.60
C MET A 1 -30.35 32.29 12.86
N ARG A 2 -30.62 31.56 13.93
CA ARG A 2 -29.83 31.63 15.17
C ARG A 2 -28.49 30.93 14.94
N VAL A 3 -27.39 31.67 15.03
CA VAL A 3 -26.03 31.11 14.95
C VAL A 3 -25.79 30.33 16.25
N HIS A 4 -25.85 29.00 16.22
CA HIS A 4 -25.36 28.19 17.33
C HIS A 4 -23.84 28.39 17.44
N ARG A 5 -23.40 29.13 18.46
CA ARG A 5 -22.00 29.06 18.89
C ARG A 5 -21.84 27.70 19.59
N PRO A 6 -20.93 26.81 19.14
CA PRO A 6 -20.59 25.63 19.91
C PRO A 6 -20.07 26.10 21.27
N SER A 7 -20.72 25.70 22.36
CA SER A 7 -20.43 26.21 23.71
C SER A 7 -19.27 25.49 24.40
N GLY A 8 -18.42 24.77 23.67
CA GLY A 8 -17.29 24.04 24.23
C GLY A 8 -16.21 23.74 23.20
N VAL A 9 -14.97 23.57 23.70
CA VAL A 9 -13.86 23.03 22.91
C VAL A 9 -14.09 21.53 22.75
N PRO A 10 -14.16 20.99 21.51
CA PRO A 10 -14.29 19.56 21.31
C PRO A 10 -13.10 18.83 21.94
N CYS A 11 -13.35 17.68 22.57
CA CYS A 11 -12.35 16.90 23.28
C CYS A 11 -12.33 15.47 22.76
N LEU A 12 -11.18 15.02 22.25
CA LEU A 12 -10.97 13.68 21.71
C LEU A 12 -10.23 12.79 22.70
N GLN A 13 -10.58 11.51 22.74
CA GLN A 13 -9.84 10.50 23.49
C GLN A 13 -8.72 9.93 22.62
N VAL A 14 -7.51 9.86 23.16
CA VAL A 14 -6.33 9.36 22.46
C VAL A 14 -5.53 8.43 23.38
N GLY A 15 -4.93 7.38 22.81
CA GLY A 15 -4.13 6.43 23.58
C GLY A 15 -2.83 7.03 24.12
N ASP A 16 -2.23 7.97 23.39
CA ASP A 16 -1.02 8.70 23.78
C ASP A 16 -1.15 10.17 23.36
N VAL A 17 -1.06 11.07 24.34
CA VAL A 17 -1.24 12.52 24.13
C VAL A 17 -0.07 13.14 23.38
N GLY A 18 1.17 12.74 23.67
CA GLY A 18 2.35 13.27 22.99
C GLY A 18 2.34 12.90 21.51
N LYS A 19 2.10 11.61 21.24
CA LYS A 19 1.93 11.07 19.89
C LYS A 19 0.79 11.78 19.15
N ALA A 20 -0.37 11.96 19.78
CA ALA A 20 -1.47 12.69 19.18
C ALA A 20 -1.12 14.16 18.85
N VAL A 21 -0.45 14.89 19.75
CA VAL A 21 -0.01 16.27 19.50
C VAL A 21 0.85 16.36 18.25
N ASP A 22 1.84 15.48 18.11
CA ASP A 22 2.72 15.44 16.95
C ASP A 22 1.95 15.12 15.66
N TYR A 23 1.03 14.16 15.71
CA TYR A 23 0.17 13.82 14.59
C TYR A 23 -0.71 15.00 14.13
N TYR A 24 -1.41 15.66 15.06
CA TYR A 24 -2.25 16.83 14.76
C TYR A 24 -1.43 18.02 14.24
N ARG A 25 -0.19 18.17 14.70
CA ARG A 25 0.73 19.18 14.18
C ARG A 25 1.17 18.88 12.75
N THR A 26 1.62 17.66 12.49
CA THR A 26 2.16 17.24 11.19
C THR A 26 1.08 17.20 10.11
N PHE A 27 -0.02 16.48 10.36
CA PHE A 27 -1.03 16.20 9.33
C PHE A 27 -2.13 17.25 9.28
N PHE A 28 -2.46 17.86 10.43
CA PHE A 28 -3.59 18.79 10.53
C PHE A 28 -3.17 20.24 10.71
N GLY A 29 -1.89 20.52 10.96
CA GLY A 29 -1.36 21.89 11.14
C GLY A 29 -1.93 22.60 12.37
N PHE A 30 -2.28 21.84 13.41
CA PHE A 30 -2.55 22.41 14.71
C PHE A 30 -1.24 22.69 15.45
N ALA A 31 -1.21 23.73 16.29
CA ALA A 31 -0.10 24.01 17.18
C ALA A 31 -0.50 23.65 18.62
N PRO A 32 0.38 23.03 19.42
CA PRO A 32 0.13 22.85 20.84
C PRO A 32 0.08 24.21 21.53
N VAL A 33 -0.95 24.43 22.34
CA VAL A 33 -1.08 25.57 23.25
C VAL A 33 -0.60 25.16 24.63
N THR A 34 -1.05 24.00 25.10
CA THR A 34 -0.64 23.41 26.38
C THR A 34 -0.57 21.90 26.20
N VAL A 35 0.48 21.27 26.73
CA VAL A 35 0.64 19.81 26.70
C VAL A 35 0.97 19.33 28.11
N SER A 36 0.30 18.25 28.52
CA SER A 36 0.58 17.50 29.74
C SER A 36 0.57 16.01 29.40
N GLY A 37 1.10 15.16 30.28
CA GLY A 37 1.11 13.70 30.04
C GLY A 37 -0.28 13.07 29.91
N GLN A 38 -1.36 13.77 30.29
CA GLN A 38 -2.73 13.24 30.28
C GLN A 38 -3.71 14.05 29.40
N ALA A 39 -3.33 15.23 28.95
CA ALA A 39 -4.17 16.07 28.10
C ALA A 39 -3.35 17.11 27.33
N ALA A 40 -3.85 17.53 26.17
CA ALA A 40 -3.32 18.65 25.41
C ALA A 40 -4.43 19.56 24.90
N LEU A 41 -4.13 20.83 24.76
CA LEU A 41 -4.96 21.80 24.06
C LEU A 41 -4.22 22.26 22.81
N LEU A 42 -4.88 22.15 21.67
CA LEU A 42 -4.36 22.50 20.37
C LEU A 42 -5.13 23.68 19.78
N HIS A 43 -4.46 24.51 18.97
CA HIS A 43 -5.06 25.60 18.23
C HIS A 43 -4.64 25.55 16.75
N GLY A 44 -5.62 25.65 15.86
CA GLY A 44 -5.40 25.63 14.41
C GLY A 44 -6.65 26.05 13.65
N HIS A 45 -6.48 26.68 12.49
CA HIS A 45 -7.60 27.08 11.60
C HIS A 45 -8.70 27.93 12.26
N GLY A 46 -8.35 28.67 13.33
CA GLY A 46 -9.27 29.49 14.10
C GLY A 46 -10.16 28.71 15.07
N VAL A 47 -9.81 27.45 15.37
CA VAL A 47 -10.52 26.60 16.34
C VAL A 47 -9.55 26.01 17.36
N PHE A 48 -10.10 25.63 18.51
CA PHE A 48 -9.40 24.86 19.53
C PHE A 48 -9.87 23.39 19.48
N LEU A 49 -8.94 22.48 19.79
CA LEU A 49 -9.20 21.05 19.93
C LEU A 49 -8.49 20.55 21.18
N ALA A 50 -9.22 19.89 22.08
CA ALA A 50 -8.65 19.25 23.24
C ALA A 50 -8.40 17.77 22.96
N LEU A 51 -7.29 17.25 23.47
CA LEU A 51 -6.93 15.83 23.48
C LEU A 51 -6.85 15.37 24.93
N ARG A 52 -7.32 14.17 25.22
CA ARG A 52 -7.26 13.56 26.55
C ARG A 52 -6.82 12.10 26.43
N ALA A 53 -5.93 11.68 27.32
CA ALA A 53 -5.56 10.28 27.43
C ALA A 53 -6.80 9.45 27.79
N GLY A 54 -7.09 8.43 27.00
CA GLY A 54 -8.23 7.55 27.21
C GLY A 54 -8.50 6.65 26.00
N GLN A 55 -9.44 5.73 26.17
CA GLN A 55 -9.92 4.89 25.07
C GLN A 55 -11.11 5.57 24.38
N ARG A 56 -11.09 5.57 23.05
CA ARG A 56 -12.23 5.98 22.23
C ARG A 56 -13.39 5.02 22.49
N ALA A 57 -14.62 5.55 22.62
CA ALA A 57 -15.81 4.71 22.66
C ALA A 57 -16.00 4.01 21.30
N GLU A 58 -16.47 2.76 21.30
CA GLU A 58 -16.65 1.93 20.09
C GLU A 58 -17.41 2.67 18.97
N ASP A 59 -17.17 2.25 17.72
CA ASP A 59 -17.60 2.92 16.48
C ASP A 59 -19.05 3.43 16.52
N THR A 60 -19.19 4.71 16.90
CA THR A 60 -20.47 5.40 16.83
C THR A 60 -20.66 6.00 15.44
N PRO A 61 -21.89 6.05 14.91
CA PRO A 61 -22.19 6.69 13.62
C PRO A 61 -22.11 8.23 13.69
N VAL A 62 -21.70 8.79 14.82
CA VAL A 62 -21.64 10.24 15.08
C VAL A 62 -20.18 10.66 15.11
N PRO A 63 -19.80 11.81 14.50
CA PRO A 63 -18.43 12.29 14.62
C PRO A 63 -18.06 12.58 16.08
N ASP A 64 -16.87 12.14 16.49
CA ASP A 64 -16.28 12.35 17.81
C ASP A 64 -16.09 13.85 18.13
N ALA A 65 -15.88 14.67 17.10
CA ALA A 65 -15.82 16.13 17.22
C ALA A 65 -16.42 16.85 16.00
N VAL A 66 -16.86 18.09 16.22
CA VAL A 66 -17.26 19.01 15.16
C VAL A 66 -16.43 20.28 15.28
N ILE A 67 -15.74 20.65 14.20
CA ILE A 67 -15.04 21.94 14.10
C ILE A 67 -15.68 22.81 13.02
N LEU A 68 -15.87 24.08 13.34
CA LEU A 68 -16.44 25.05 12.40
C LEU A 68 -15.34 26.04 12.00
N VAL A 69 -14.99 26.06 10.72
CA VAL A 69 -13.87 26.85 10.19
C VAL A 69 -14.34 27.84 9.13
N ALA A 70 -13.63 28.96 8.97
CA ALA A 70 -14.05 30.01 8.04
C ALA A 70 -14.02 29.57 6.56
N GLN A 71 -13.10 28.67 6.21
CA GLN A 71 -12.85 28.21 4.84
C GLN A 71 -12.66 26.68 4.81
N PRO A 72 -13.74 25.90 4.98
CA PRO A 72 -13.67 24.44 5.09
C PRO A 72 -13.01 23.80 3.87
N GLU A 73 -13.23 24.31 2.65
CA GLU A 73 -12.58 23.75 1.44
C GLU A 73 -11.06 23.97 1.40
N ILE A 74 -10.57 25.10 1.93
CA ILE A 74 -9.12 25.35 2.01
C ILE A 74 -8.51 24.43 3.05
N LEU A 75 -9.17 24.24 4.20
CA LEU A 75 -8.73 23.28 5.20
C LEU A 75 -8.75 21.87 4.61
N ARG A 76 -9.86 21.44 4.00
CA ARG A 76 -10.00 20.15 3.34
C ARG A 76 -8.83 19.89 2.41
N ARG A 77 -8.51 20.86 1.55
CA ARG A 77 -7.39 20.76 0.62
C ARG A 77 -6.06 20.65 1.34
N ARG A 78 -5.79 21.46 2.37
CA ARG A 78 -4.55 21.36 3.16
C ARG A 78 -4.40 20.01 3.86
N LEU A 79 -5.50 19.48 4.39
CA LEU A 79 -5.54 18.17 5.01
C LEU A 79 -5.28 17.08 3.96
N ASP A 80 -5.93 17.17 2.81
CA ASP A 80 -5.72 16.24 1.69
C ASP A 80 -4.29 16.33 1.12
N ASP A 81 -3.70 17.53 1.05
CA ASP A 81 -2.31 17.77 0.63
C ASP A 81 -1.28 17.21 1.63
N ARG A 82 -1.68 17.06 2.90
CA ARG A 82 -0.85 16.49 3.97
C ARG A 82 -1.07 15.00 4.20
N GLY A 83 -1.94 14.35 3.45
CA GLY A 83 -2.25 12.93 3.70
C GLY A 83 -3.11 12.71 4.95
N ALA A 84 -4.05 13.60 5.26
CA ALA A 84 -5.08 13.30 6.26
C ALA A 84 -6.14 12.33 5.71
N HIS A 85 -6.59 11.39 6.53
CA HIS A 85 -7.66 10.46 6.15
C HIS A 85 -9.01 11.19 6.11
N LEU A 86 -9.44 11.69 4.95
CA LEU A 86 -10.73 12.35 4.81
C LEU A 86 -11.89 11.34 4.76
N VAL A 87 -12.97 11.62 5.49
CA VAL A 87 -14.23 10.86 5.41
C VAL A 87 -15.30 11.65 4.65
N GLY A 88 -16.19 10.90 3.98
CA GLY A 88 -17.27 11.47 3.16
C GLY A 88 -18.32 12.22 3.99
N PRO A 89 -19.20 13.01 3.34
CA PRO A 89 -20.24 13.78 4.01
C PRO A 89 -21.30 12.90 4.70
N GLY A 90 -21.43 11.62 4.33
CA GLY A 90 -22.41 10.69 4.90
C GLY A 90 -22.15 10.27 6.36
N THR A 91 -20.91 10.43 6.84
CA THR A 91 -20.53 10.22 8.25
C THR A 91 -20.44 11.51 9.04
N ALA A 92 -20.71 12.65 8.39
CA ALA A 92 -20.69 13.97 8.99
C ALA A 92 -22.13 14.46 9.24
N ARG A 93 -22.33 15.32 10.23
CA ARG A 93 -23.63 15.99 10.42
C ARG A 93 -24.05 16.72 9.14
N PRO A 94 -25.37 16.91 8.86
CA PRO A 94 -25.86 17.56 7.65
C PRO A 94 -25.34 18.99 7.39
N ASP A 95 -24.83 19.65 8.44
CA ASP A 95 -24.25 20.99 8.40
C ASP A 95 -22.72 21.01 8.14
N CYS A 96 -22.11 19.84 7.97
CA CYS A 96 -20.69 19.68 7.70
C CYS A 96 -20.43 19.31 6.23
N SER A 97 -19.37 19.86 5.67
CA SER A 97 -18.95 19.64 4.28
C SER A 97 -18.20 18.32 4.06
N TYR A 98 -17.45 17.88 5.09
CA TYR A 98 -16.65 16.66 5.09
C TYR A 98 -16.24 16.33 6.54
N GLY A 99 -15.57 15.20 6.76
CA GLY A 99 -14.83 14.96 7.99
C GLY A 99 -13.43 14.41 7.73
N PHE A 100 -12.68 14.14 8.78
CA PHE A 100 -11.43 13.39 8.70
C PHE A 100 -11.27 12.46 9.90
N ARG A 101 -10.49 11.40 9.74
CA ARG A 101 -10.15 10.42 10.77
C ARG A 101 -8.71 10.62 11.22
N ASP A 102 -8.46 10.56 12.53
CA ASP A 102 -7.08 10.59 13.07
C ASP A 102 -6.47 9.18 13.25
N CYS A 103 -5.21 9.11 13.71
CA CYS A 103 -4.50 7.85 13.92
C CYS A 103 -5.03 7.00 15.09
N TYR A 104 -6.00 7.51 15.88
CA TYR A 104 -6.72 6.77 16.91
C TYR A 104 -8.15 6.43 16.48
N GLY A 105 -8.49 6.69 15.22
CA GLY A 105 -9.79 6.42 14.64
C GLY A 105 -10.86 7.48 14.94
N ASN A 106 -10.53 8.58 15.64
CA ASN A 106 -11.50 9.63 15.93
C ASN A 106 -11.95 10.31 14.63
N VAL A 107 -13.25 10.54 14.47
CA VAL A 107 -13.85 11.22 13.32
C VAL A 107 -14.19 12.66 13.66
N ILE A 108 -13.54 13.60 12.99
CA ILE A 108 -13.76 15.03 13.16
C ILE A 108 -14.52 15.59 11.95
N ALA A 109 -15.76 16.01 12.16
CA ALA A 109 -16.55 16.66 11.13
C ALA A 109 -16.19 18.15 11.01
N VAL A 110 -16.13 18.65 9.77
CA VAL A 110 -15.75 20.03 9.45
C VAL A 110 -16.88 20.75 8.73
N GLY A 111 -17.34 21.85 9.31
CA GLY A 111 -18.37 22.72 8.75
C GLY A 111 -17.92 24.19 8.63
N PRO A 112 -18.70 25.03 7.94
CA PRO A 112 -18.42 26.47 7.82
C PRO A 112 -18.76 27.23 9.12
N ALA A 113 -17.88 28.12 9.54
CA ALA A 113 -18.14 29.07 10.63
C ALA A 113 -19.07 30.20 10.15
N GLY A 114 -20.39 29.98 10.16
CA GLY A 114 -21.42 31.00 9.93
C GLY A 114 -22.01 31.11 8.51
N GLY A 115 -22.92 32.08 8.29
CA GLY A 115 -23.70 32.20 7.04
C GLY A 115 -22.94 32.75 5.83
N VAL A 116 -21.98 33.65 6.05
CA VAL A 116 -21.17 34.26 4.96
C VAL A 116 -20.14 33.26 4.41
N SER A 117 -19.57 32.41 5.28
CA SER A 117 -18.68 31.33 4.86
C SER A 117 -19.42 30.25 4.07
N ALA A 118 -20.68 29.94 4.43
CA ALA A 118 -21.54 29.07 3.63
C ALA A 118 -21.82 29.62 2.22
N LEU A 119 -21.98 30.94 2.06
CA LEU A 119 -22.14 31.57 0.75
C LEU A 119 -20.84 31.51 -0.09
N ARG A 120 -19.68 31.77 0.54
CA ARG A 120 -18.37 31.63 -0.13
C ARG A 120 -18.09 30.21 -0.59
N HIS A 121 -18.53 29.21 0.19
CA HIS A 121 -18.42 27.79 -0.17
C HIS A 121 -19.14 27.48 -1.49
N ARG A 122 -20.38 27.95 -1.66
CA ARG A 122 -21.16 27.76 -2.90
C ARG A 122 -20.50 28.36 -4.16
N ILE A 123 -19.67 29.40 -3.98
CA ILE A 123 -18.94 30.05 -5.09
C ILE A 123 -17.60 29.33 -5.35
N ALA A 124 -16.95 28.78 -4.32
CA ALA A 124 -15.66 28.11 -4.43
C ALA A 124 -15.75 26.69 -5.00
N GLU A 125 -16.87 25.99 -4.81
CA GLU A 125 -17.07 24.61 -5.23
C GLU A 125 -16.95 24.40 -6.77
N PRO A 126 -17.53 25.24 -7.64
CA PRO A 126 -17.32 25.14 -9.09
C PRO A 126 -15.85 25.30 -9.51
N LEU A 127 -15.13 26.25 -8.91
CA LEU A 127 -13.71 26.50 -9.22
C LEU A 127 -12.84 25.31 -8.84
N ASP A 128 -13.09 24.71 -7.67
CA ASP A 128 -12.36 23.52 -7.23
C ASP A 128 -12.71 22.31 -8.12
N THR A 129 -13.96 22.20 -8.57
CA THR A 129 -14.40 21.14 -9.49
C THR A 129 -13.70 21.25 -10.85
N THR A 130 -13.63 22.44 -11.43
CA THR A 130 -12.91 22.69 -12.68
C THR A 130 -11.42 22.40 -12.52
N ARG A 131 -10.80 22.83 -11.43
CA ARG A 131 -9.39 22.55 -11.14
C ARG A 131 -9.11 21.04 -11.06
N ARG A 132 -9.92 20.30 -10.30
CA ARG A 132 -9.83 18.83 -10.21
C ARG A 132 -10.01 18.15 -11.56
N ALA A 133 -10.86 18.68 -12.45
CA ALA A 133 -11.02 18.16 -13.81
C ALA A 133 -9.77 18.38 -14.66
N LEU A 134 -9.15 19.56 -14.57
CA LEU A 134 -7.89 19.87 -15.26
C LEU A 134 -6.73 19.02 -14.75
N ASP A 135 -6.60 18.86 -13.43
CA ASP A 135 -5.55 18.03 -12.83
C ASP A 135 -5.71 16.57 -13.26
N ARG A 136 -6.95 16.02 -13.24
CA ARG A 136 -7.24 14.68 -13.80
C ARG A 136 -6.85 14.54 -15.27
N SER A 137 -7.16 15.53 -16.09
CA SER A 137 -6.81 15.52 -17.52
C SER A 137 -5.28 15.54 -17.72
N ARG A 138 -4.54 16.30 -16.91
CA ARG A 138 -3.07 16.33 -16.94
C ARG A 138 -2.48 14.98 -16.54
N THR A 139 -2.96 14.39 -15.45
CA THR A 139 -2.54 13.06 -14.99
C THR A 139 -2.80 12.00 -16.07
N ALA A 140 -4.01 11.94 -16.63
CA ALA A 140 -4.36 10.99 -17.68
C ALA A 140 -3.46 11.12 -18.94
N ARG A 141 -3.11 12.34 -19.35
CA ARG A 141 -2.15 12.55 -20.46
C ARG A 141 -0.74 12.10 -20.12
N ALA A 142 -0.33 12.25 -18.87
CA ALA A 142 0.98 11.78 -18.42
C ALA A 142 1.02 10.26 -18.37
N GLU A 143 -0.01 9.62 -17.80
CA GLU A 143 -0.16 8.16 -17.77
C GLU A 143 -0.19 7.58 -19.18
N HIS A 144 -0.94 8.20 -20.11
CA HIS A 144 -0.95 7.76 -21.51
C HIS A 144 0.45 7.80 -22.15
N ARG A 145 1.24 8.85 -21.90
CA ARG A 145 2.62 8.93 -22.38
C ARG A 145 3.50 7.85 -21.76
N GLY A 146 3.36 7.62 -20.45
CA GLY A 146 4.03 6.53 -19.74
C GLY A 146 3.71 5.16 -20.34
N LEU A 147 2.43 4.89 -20.62
CA LEU A 147 1.98 3.65 -21.24
C LEU A 147 2.55 3.46 -22.65
N LEU A 148 2.63 4.52 -23.46
CA LEU A 148 3.25 4.46 -24.78
C LEU A 148 4.75 4.13 -24.70
N ALA A 149 5.48 4.80 -23.80
CA ALA A 149 6.90 4.52 -23.57
C ALA A 149 7.13 3.09 -23.05
N PHE A 150 6.24 2.61 -22.17
CA PHE A 150 6.30 1.24 -21.66
C PHE A 150 6.05 0.21 -22.75
N ARG A 151 5.07 0.44 -23.64
CA ARG A 151 4.83 -0.40 -24.82
C ARG A 151 6.04 -0.45 -25.75
N GLU A 152 6.71 0.68 -25.97
CA GLU A 152 7.93 0.74 -26.76
C GLU A 152 9.05 -0.08 -26.10
N PHE A 153 9.24 0.07 -24.78
CA PHE A 153 10.20 -0.73 -24.02
C PHE A 153 9.94 -2.24 -24.13
N LEU A 154 8.68 -2.69 -23.98
CA LEU A 154 8.34 -4.11 -24.11
C LEU A 154 8.58 -4.64 -25.53
N ARG A 155 8.26 -3.85 -26.57
CA ARG A 155 8.49 -4.24 -27.97
C ARG A 155 9.96 -4.30 -28.37
N ALA A 156 10.80 -3.45 -27.77
CA ALA A 156 12.24 -3.40 -28.07
C ALA A 156 13.01 -4.58 -27.49
N ARG A 157 12.39 -5.35 -26.59
CA ARG A 157 13.03 -6.50 -25.94
C ARG A 157 12.83 -7.77 -26.76
N PRO A 158 13.79 -8.71 -26.68
CA PRO A 158 13.53 -10.08 -27.13
C PRO A 158 12.27 -10.60 -26.44
N ARG A 159 11.40 -11.27 -27.20
CA ARG A 159 10.23 -11.93 -26.63
C ARG A 159 10.71 -13.00 -25.64
N THR A 160 10.57 -12.70 -24.36
CA THR A 160 10.73 -13.66 -23.28
C THR A 160 9.34 -13.97 -22.76
N SER A 161 8.70 -15.00 -23.34
CA SER A 161 7.47 -15.54 -22.77
C SER A 161 7.69 -15.88 -21.30
N GLY A 162 6.77 -15.48 -20.43
CA GLY A 162 6.86 -15.75 -19.00
C GLY A 162 7.88 -14.93 -18.23
N ALA A 163 8.09 -13.67 -18.63
CA ALA A 163 8.87 -12.76 -17.82
C ALA A 163 8.13 -12.37 -16.53
N TYR A 164 8.88 -12.28 -15.43
CA TYR A 164 8.42 -11.72 -14.17
C TYR A 164 8.73 -10.22 -14.11
N PHE A 165 7.80 -9.44 -13.58
CA PHE A 165 7.96 -8.01 -13.37
C PHE A 165 8.00 -7.71 -11.87
N LEU A 166 9.06 -7.02 -11.44
CA LEU A 166 9.25 -6.52 -10.08
C LEU A 166 9.15 -4.99 -10.10
N HIS A 167 8.11 -4.44 -9.47
CA HIS A 167 7.93 -3.00 -9.33
C HIS A 167 8.47 -2.48 -7.99
N PHE A 168 9.04 -1.29 -8.02
CA PHE A 168 9.45 -0.57 -6.82
C PHE A 168 9.46 0.96 -7.05
N THR A 169 9.28 1.71 -5.98
CA THR A 169 9.34 3.18 -5.95
C THR A 169 10.65 3.66 -5.35
N GLU A 170 10.83 4.98 -5.34
CA GLU A 170 11.83 5.65 -4.50
C GLU A 170 11.74 5.12 -3.07
N GLY A 171 12.87 4.96 -2.40
CA GLY A 171 12.86 4.41 -1.03
C GLY A 171 13.27 2.93 -0.94
N LEU A 172 13.09 2.15 -2.01
CA LEU A 172 12.98 0.68 -1.90
C LEU A 172 14.07 -0.13 -2.63
N LEU A 173 15.18 0.47 -3.06
CA LEU A 173 16.25 -0.25 -3.77
C LEU A 173 16.84 -1.43 -2.99
N HIS A 174 16.99 -1.33 -1.66
CA HIS A 174 17.47 -2.45 -0.85
C HIS A 174 16.51 -3.64 -0.87
N TRP A 175 15.20 -3.38 -0.85
CA TRP A 175 14.18 -4.41 -1.02
C TRP A 175 14.14 -4.98 -2.43
N ALA A 176 14.18 -4.12 -3.45
CA ALA A 176 14.22 -4.55 -4.84
C ALA A 176 15.46 -5.40 -5.13
N GLY A 177 16.62 -5.00 -4.61
CA GLY A 177 17.89 -5.73 -4.73
C GLY A 177 17.83 -7.08 -4.02
N LYS A 178 17.31 -7.13 -2.78
CA LYS A 178 17.15 -8.37 -2.02
C LYS A 178 16.20 -9.35 -2.73
N THR A 179 15.03 -8.89 -3.16
CA THR A 179 14.05 -9.71 -3.90
C THR A 179 14.64 -10.19 -5.23
N ALA A 180 15.24 -9.30 -6.03
CA ALA A 180 15.84 -9.66 -7.32
C ALA A 180 17.04 -10.61 -7.19
N GLY A 181 17.80 -10.52 -6.09
CA GLY A 181 18.94 -11.40 -5.81
C GLY A 181 18.56 -12.85 -5.53
N LEU A 182 17.31 -13.10 -5.12
CA LEU A 182 16.75 -14.45 -4.96
C LEU A 182 16.15 -15.02 -6.25
N VAL A 183 16.01 -14.20 -7.30
CA VAL A 183 15.52 -14.67 -8.60
C VAL A 183 16.69 -15.25 -9.40
N PRO A 184 16.63 -16.52 -9.84
CA PRO A 184 17.69 -17.14 -10.64
C PRO A 184 18.04 -16.35 -11.92
N GLY A 185 19.28 -16.52 -12.40
CA GLY A 185 19.78 -15.83 -13.60
C GLY A 185 19.01 -16.18 -14.88
N ASP A 186 18.50 -17.40 -14.96
CA ASP A 186 17.75 -17.97 -16.08
C ASP A 186 16.25 -17.61 -16.07
N VAL A 187 15.70 -17.18 -14.93
CA VAL A 187 14.34 -16.63 -14.86
C VAL A 187 14.33 -15.22 -15.46
N PRO A 188 13.51 -14.94 -16.50
CA PRO A 188 13.47 -13.62 -17.12
C PRO A 188 12.81 -12.58 -16.19
N LEU A 189 13.63 -11.87 -15.42
CA LEU A 189 13.17 -10.80 -14.51
C LEU A 189 13.29 -9.43 -15.17
N VAL A 190 12.28 -8.58 -14.97
CA VAL A 190 12.19 -7.20 -15.45
C VAL A 190 11.94 -6.28 -14.29
N LEU A 191 12.75 -5.23 -14.19
CA LEU A 191 12.65 -4.24 -13.14
C LEU A 191 11.85 -3.03 -13.63
N LEU A 192 10.82 -2.66 -12.86
CA LEU A 192 9.99 -1.49 -13.11
C LEU A 192 10.18 -0.50 -11.95
N GLY A 193 10.84 0.61 -12.21
CA GLY A 193 11.01 1.67 -11.22
C GLY A 193 10.04 2.81 -11.48
N SER A 194 9.36 3.34 -10.47
CA SER A 194 8.50 4.51 -10.64
C SER A 194 8.96 5.69 -9.76
N ALA A 195 8.97 6.90 -10.34
CA ALA A 195 9.44 8.14 -9.72
C ALA A 195 10.85 8.10 -9.10
N LEU A 196 11.72 7.18 -9.52
CA LEU A 196 13.08 7.07 -9.00
C LEU A 196 13.95 8.32 -9.28
N PRO A 197 14.67 8.85 -8.28
CA PRO A 197 15.74 9.83 -8.46
C PRO A 197 16.81 9.38 -9.46
N SER A 198 17.57 10.32 -10.03
CA SER A 198 18.65 9.97 -10.99
C SER A 198 19.70 9.03 -10.40
N ALA A 199 20.08 9.21 -9.13
CA ALA A 199 21.06 8.36 -8.45
C ALA A 199 20.57 6.91 -8.32
N GLU A 200 19.29 6.70 -7.98
CA GLU A 200 18.72 5.36 -7.89
C GLU A 200 18.61 4.68 -9.25
N ARG A 201 18.23 5.43 -10.28
CA ARG A 201 18.18 4.91 -11.66
C ARG A 201 19.57 4.50 -12.17
N ALA A 202 20.61 5.23 -11.80
CA ALA A 202 21.98 4.86 -12.13
C ALA A 202 22.36 3.57 -11.40
N TRP A 203 22.10 3.50 -10.10
CA TRP A 203 22.39 2.33 -9.28
C TRP A 203 21.74 1.05 -9.83
N VAL A 204 20.44 1.09 -10.17
CA VAL A 204 19.72 -0.07 -10.74
C VAL A 204 20.38 -0.58 -12.01
N ARG A 205 20.78 0.32 -12.92
CA ARG A 205 21.43 -0.05 -14.19
C ARG A 205 22.81 -0.66 -14.00
N GLU A 206 23.54 -0.20 -13.00
CA GLU A 206 24.91 -0.62 -12.72
C GLU A 206 24.98 -1.92 -11.91
N ASN A 207 24.03 -2.16 -11.01
CA ASN A 207 24.17 -3.21 -9.98
C ASN A 207 23.25 -4.43 -10.16
N LEU A 208 22.07 -4.28 -10.78
CA LEU A 208 21.10 -5.40 -10.80
C LEU A 208 21.21 -6.29 -12.05
N GLY A 209 21.84 -5.81 -13.13
CA GLY A 209 22.08 -6.63 -14.33
C GLY A 209 20.82 -7.17 -15.02
N ARG A 210 19.64 -6.61 -14.73
CA ARG A 210 18.35 -6.99 -15.32
C ARG A 210 17.80 -5.89 -16.24
N PRO A 211 16.96 -6.22 -17.25
CA PRO A 211 16.21 -5.22 -18.00
C PRO A 211 15.43 -4.28 -17.07
N PHE A 212 15.56 -2.98 -17.28
CA PHE A 212 14.99 -1.96 -16.41
C PHE A 212 14.25 -0.89 -17.21
N HIS A 213 13.02 -0.60 -16.79
CA HIS A 213 12.22 0.53 -17.28
C HIS A 213 11.89 1.47 -16.13
N HIS A 214 12.10 2.76 -16.37
CA HIS A 214 11.73 3.81 -15.42
C HIS A 214 10.48 4.55 -15.90
N ILE A 215 9.50 4.64 -15.02
CA ILE A 215 8.28 5.42 -15.20
C ILE A 215 8.45 6.73 -14.43
N ASP A 216 8.43 7.86 -15.15
CA ASP A 216 8.61 9.19 -14.52
C ASP A 216 7.51 9.55 -13.51
N LEU A 217 6.33 8.94 -13.65
CA LEU A 217 5.22 9.12 -12.72
C LEU A 217 5.42 8.22 -11.51
N ARG A 218 5.12 8.73 -10.33
CA ARG A 218 4.96 7.90 -9.14
C ARG A 218 3.69 7.08 -9.31
N MET A 219 3.83 5.76 -9.34
CA MET A 219 2.73 4.81 -9.49
C MET A 219 2.81 3.79 -8.34
N ASP A 220 1.65 3.30 -7.92
CA ASP A 220 1.58 2.13 -7.04
C ASP A 220 1.59 0.85 -7.88
N ASP A 221 1.66 -0.29 -7.19
CA ASP A 221 1.65 -1.62 -7.82
C ASP A 221 0.44 -1.81 -8.73
N ALA A 222 -0.75 -1.38 -8.27
CA ALA A 222 -1.97 -1.45 -9.05
C ALA A 222 -1.86 -0.69 -10.38
N GLY A 223 -1.37 0.56 -10.36
CA GLY A 223 -1.20 1.35 -11.57
C GLY A 223 -0.16 0.78 -12.54
N VAL A 224 0.93 0.19 -12.04
CA VAL A 224 1.92 -0.46 -12.91
C VAL A 224 1.39 -1.78 -13.48
N LEU A 225 0.60 -2.51 -12.70
CA LEU A 225 -0.10 -3.70 -13.19
C LEU A 225 -1.12 -3.35 -14.29
N GLU A 226 -1.75 -2.17 -14.25
CA GLU A 226 -2.59 -1.68 -15.36
C GLU A 226 -1.79 -1.47 -16.63
N PHE A 227 -0.57 -0.93 -16.53
CA PHE A 227 0.32 -0.80 -17.67
C PHE A 227 0.65 -2.16 -18.27
N LEU A 228 0.91 -3.17 -17.43
CA LEU A 228 1.13 -4.54 -17.88
C LEU A 228 -0.11 -5.12 -18.58
N PHE A 229 -1.30 -5.05 -17.98
CA PHE A 229 -2.54 -5.53 -18.60
C PHE A 229 -2.84 -4.83 -19.93
N ALA A 230 -2.43 -3.57 -20.09
CA ALA A 230 -2.63 -2.79 -21.31
C ALA A 230 -1.53 -2.96 -22.37
N ALA A 231 -0.37 -3.50 -22.03
CA ALA A 231 0.82 -3.51 -22.90
C ALA A 231 1.43 -4.90 -23.14
N ALA A 232 1.33 -5.83 -22.19
CA ALA A 232 1.85 -7.18 -22.32
C ALA A 232 1.08 -7.94 -23.41
N GLY A 233 1.81 -8.54 -24.34
CA GLY A 233 1.25 -9.38 -25.41
C GLY A 233 1.39 -10.88 -25.15
N ASP A 234 2.13 -11.25 -24.11
CA ASP A 234 2.44 -12.62 -23.70
C ASP A 234 2.14 -12.75 -22.19
N ASP A 235 1.95 -13.98 -21.71
CA ASP A 235 1.74 -14.25 -20.28
C ASP A 235 2.93 -13.76 -19.44
N PHE A 236 2.64 -13.26 -18.24
CA PHE A 236 3.63 -12.59 -17.41
C PHE A 236 3.45 -12.84 -15.93
N GLY A 237 4.57 -12.87 -15.23
CA GLY A 237 4.65 -12.91 -13.77
C GLY A 237 4.66 -11.52 -13.16
N TRP A 238 4.12 -11.41 -11.96
CA TRP A 238 4.22 -10.25 -11.09
C TRP A 238 4.84 -10.68 -9.76
N LEU A 239 5.80 -9.91 -9.29
CA LEU A 239 6.54 -10.14 -8.06
C LEU A 239 6.56 -8.84 -7.26
N GLU A 240 5.98 -8.85 -6.06
CA GLU A 240 6.01 -7.67 -5.19
C GLU A 240 7.38 -7.52 -4.50
N PRO A 241 7.81 -6.27 -4.22
CA PRO A 241 8.97 -6.04 -3.39
C PRO A 241 8.73 -6.64 -2.00
N GLY A 242 9.73 -7.36 -1.47
CA GLY A 242 9.58 -8.08 -0.19
C GLY A 242 9.00 -9.49 -0.31
N CYS A 243 8.59 -9.93 -1.50
CA CYS A 243 8.32 -11.34 -1.76
C CYS A 243 9.63 -12.10 -1.98
N LEU A 244 10.07 -12.85 -0.97
CA LEU A 244 11.28 -13.66 -0.98
C LEU A 244 10.93 -15.07 -1.46
N VAL A 245 11.29 -15.39 -2.71
CA VAL A 245 11.10 -16.73 -3.28
C VAL A 245 12.31 -17.59 -2.94
N LEU A 246 12.16 -18.45 -1.94
CA LEU A 246 13.25 -19.27 -1.39
C LEU A 246 13.43 -20.57 -2.19
N ASN A 247 12.36 -21.09 -2.80
CA ASN A 247 12.40 -22.17 -3.78
C ASN A 247 12.26 -21.62 -5.22
N PRO A 248 13.34 -21.57 -6.01
CA PRO A 248 13.29 -21.05 -7.38
C PRO A 248 12.43 -21.87 -8.34
N GLY A 249 12.13 -23.14 -8.03
CA GLY A 249 11.25 -23.99 -8.85
C GLY A 249 9.84 -23.40 -9.02
N LEU A 250 9.39 -22.58 -8.08
CA LEU A 250 8.09 -21.94 -8.11
C LEU A 250 7.87 -21.03 -9.32
N PHE A 251 8.92 -20.40 -9.86
CA PHE A 251 8.79 -19.57 -11.07
C PHE A 251 8.35 -20.42 -12.26
N ALA A 252 8.90 -21.63 -12.41
CA ALA A 252 8.50 -22.55 -13.48
C ALA A 252 7.07 -23.06 -13.28
N GLU A 253 6.72 -23.48 -12.05
CA GLU A 253 5.38 -23.97 -11.71
C GLU A 253 4.28 -22.93 -11.98
N LEU A 254 4.49 -21.68 -11.56
CA LEU A 254 3.54 -20.58 -11.78
C LEU A 254 3.40 -20.23 -13.26
N SER A 255 4.48 -20.31 -14.03
CA SER A 255 4.46 -19.98 -15.46
C SER A 255 3.79 -21.04 -16.35
N ALA A 256 3.55 -22.23 -15.82
CA ALA A 256 2.94 -23.36 -16.53
C ALA A 256 1.40 -23.25 -16.59
N LEU A 257 0.89 -22.16 -17.18
CA LEU A 257 -0.55 -21.95 -17.34
C LEU A 257 -1.17 -22.87 -18.39
N ASP A 258 -2.35 -23.41 -18.09
CA ASP A 258 -3.24 -24.00 -19.09
C ASP A 258 -4.21 -22.95 -19.69
N GLN A 259 -4.96 -23.35 -20.72
CA GLN A 259 -5.87 -22.46 -21.46
C GLN A 259 -7.06 -21.97 -20.62
N ASP A 260 -7.39 -22.68 -19.54
CA ASP A 260 -8.52 -22.38 -18.67
C ASP A 260 -8.10 -21.53 -17.46
N THR A 261 -6.81 -21.30 -17.25
CA THR A 261 -6.29 -20.56 -16.09
C THR A 261 -6.12 -19.08 -16.40
N SER A 262 -6.78 -18.23 -15.62
CA SER A 262 -6.66 -16.77 -15.68
C SER A 262 -5.42 -16.23 -14.96
N VAL A 263 -5.08 -16.86 -13.84
CA VAL A 263 -3.93 -16.52 -12.99
C VAL A 263 -3.47 -17.76 -12.23
N ALA A 264 -2.16 -17.96 -12.14
CA ALA A 264 -1.55 -18.86 -11.17
C ALA A 264 -0.99 -18.07 -10.00
N CYS A 265 -1.12 -18.56 -8.77
CA CYS A 265 -0.67 -17.86 -7.57
C CYS A 265 -0.17 -18.83 -6.50
N ALA A 266 0.72 -18.32 -5.65
CA ALA A 266 1.17 -19.03 -4.46
C ALA A 266 0.31 -18.71 -3.22
N TRP A 267 -0.23 -17.49 -3.14
CA TRP A 267 -1.15 -17.06 -2.09
C TRP A 267 -2.54 -16.78 -2.64
N SER A 268 -3.54 -17.13 -1.84
CA SER A 268 -4.94 -16.85 -2.13
C SER A 268 -5.77 -16.71 -0.86
N TRP A 269 -7.02 -16.35 -0.97
CA TRP A 269 -7.99 -16.40 0.14
C TRP A 269 -9.35 -16.85 -0.34
N ASP A 270 -10.16 -17.38 0.58
CA ASP A 270 -11.53 -17.77 0.30
C ASP A 270 -12.42 -16.54 0.11
N SER A 271 -12.98 -16.37 -1.09
CA SER A 271 -13.93 -15.30 -1.40
C SER A 271 -15.23 -15.38 -0.59
N GLY A 272 -15.56 -16.54 -0.02
CA GLY A 272 -16.87 -16.86 0.55
C GLY A 272 -17.92 -17.19 -0.51
N ALA A 273 -17.54 -17.23 -1.79
CA ALA A 273 -18.42 -17.49 -2.93
C ALA A 273 -18.07 -18.79 -3.69
N GLY A 274 -17.36 -19.70 -3.03
CA GLY A 274 -16.99 -21.01 -3.58
C GLY A 274 -15.89 -20.92 -4.64
N PHE A 275 -15.00 -19.94 -4.52
CA PHE A 275 -13.79 -19.82 -5.33
C PHE A 275 -12.71 -19.01 -4.63
N PRO A 276 -11.43 -19.36 -4.83
CA PRO A 276 -10.34 -18.58 -4.26
C PRO A 276 -10.20 -17.23 -4.98
N ILE A 277 -9.52 -16.29 -4.35
CA ILE A 277 -8.97 -15.09 -4.99
C ILE A 277 -7.46 -15.16 -4.84
N ALA A 278 -6.74 -15.04 -5.94
CA ALA A 278 -5.29 -14.93 -5.96
C ALA A 278 -4.85 -13.57 -5.40
N ASN A 279 -3.88 -13.60 -4.50
CA ASN A 279 -3.16 -12.39 -4.07
C ASN A 279 -2.10 -12.01 -5.09
N THR A 280 -1.69 -10.74 -5.08
CA THR A 280 -0.68 -10.22 -6.02
C THR A 280 0.75 -10.34 -5.52
N HIS A 281 1.03 -10.90 -4.34
CA HIS A 281 2.41 -10.98 -3.82
C HIS A 281 3.36 -11.70 -4.79
N LEU A 282 2.90 -12.84 -5.32
CA LEU A 282 3.53 -13.61 -6.39
C LEU A 282 2.45 -14.28 -7.23
N ALA A 283 2.27 -13.78 -8.45
CA ALA A 283 1.22 -14.24 -9.36
C ALA A 283 1.73 -14.30 -10.81
N PHE A 284 1.08 -15.10 -11.65
CA PHE A 284 1.38 -15.21 -13.06
C PHE A 284 0.08 -15.19 -13.87
N PHE A 285 -0.05 -14.23 -14.79
CA PHE A 285 -1.30 -13.87 -15.46
C PHE A 285 -1.31 -14.35 -16.90
N SER A 286 -2.48 -14.85 -17.34
CA SER A 286 -2.75 -15.17 -18.74
C SER A 286 -3.09 -13.89 -19.53
N ALA A 287 -2.23 -13.50 -20.46
CA ALA A 287 -2.49 -12.41 -21.40
C ALA A 287 -3.67 -12.73 -22.32
N GLY A 288 -3.85 -14.01 -22.67
CA GLY A 288 -5.01 -14.50 -23.42
C GLY A 288 -6.32 -14.23 -22.67
N THR A 289 -6.38 -14.59 -21.38
CA THR A 289 -7.56 -14.31 -20.55
C THR A 289 -7.82 -12.82 -20.37
N ILE A 290 -6.78 -12.00 -20.21
CA ILE A 290 -6.91 -10.54 -20.14
C ILE A 290 -7.56 -10.00 -21.42
N ALA A 291 -7.17 -10.51 -22.59
CA ALA A 291 -7.77 -10.14 -23.87
C ALA A 291 -9.23 -10.62 -23.95
N GLU A 292 -9.53 -11.87 -23.59
CA GLU A 292 -10.89 -12.43 -23.60
C GLU A 292 -11.86 -11.62 -22.72
N VAL A 293 -11.46 -11.23 -21.51
CA VAL A 293 -12.27 -10.38 -20.60
C VAL A 293 -12.58 -9.03 -21.25
N ARG A 294 -11.60 -8.43 -21.92
CA ARG A 294 -11.76 -7.16 -22.64
C ARG A 294 -12.69 -7.30 -23.84
N ASP A 295 -12.53 -8.36 -24.61
CA ASP A 295 -13.31 -8.65 -25.82
C ASP A 295 -14.78 -9.00 -25.48
N ALA A 296 -15.03 -9.53 -24.28
CA ALA A 296 -16.37 -9.69 -23.72
C ALA A 296 -17.05 -8.34 -23.34
N GLY A 297 -16.37 -7.21 -23.52
CA GLY A 297 -16.88 -5.88 -23.20
C GLY A 297 -16.90 -5.57 -21.70
N ILE A 298 -16.19 -6.37 -20.89
CA ILE A 298 -16.06 -6.13 -19.46
C ILE A 298 -14.87 -5.19 -19.25
N ASP A 299 -15.17 -3.89 -19.10
CA ASP A 299 -14.16 -2.86 -18.81
C ASP A 299 -13.69 -2.99 -17.34
N VAL A 300 -12.75 -3.91 -17.12
CA VAL A 300 -12.08 -4.13 -15.83
C VAL A 300 -10.58 -4.26 -16.03
N GLY A 301 -9.84 -3.51 -15.23
CA GLY A 301 -8.40 -3.64 -15.11
C GLY A 301 -7.99 -3.96 -13.67
N PRO A 302 -6.71 -4.29 -13.46
CA PRO A 302 -6.16 -4.36 -12.13
C PRO A 302 -6.27 -2.96 -11.50
N GLY A 303 -6.71 -2.84 -10.27
CA GLY A 303 -6.98 -1.56 -9.65
C GLY A 303 -7.69 -1.78 -8.33
N VAL A 304 -7.43 -0.95 -7.33
CA VAL A 304 -8.21 -1.02 -6.11
C VAL A 304 -9.56 -0.35 -6.37
N TYR A 305 -10.65 -1.09 -6.18
CA TYR A 305 -12.01 -0.56 -6.33
C TYR A 305 -12.67 -0.42 -4.97
N ALA A 306 -13.53 0.57 -4.80
CA ALA A 306 -14.39 0.64 -3.64
C ALA A 306 -15.76 1.19 -4.04
N ARG A 307 -16.81 0.67 -3.41
CA ARG A 307 -18.19 1.14 -3.63
C ARG A 307 -18.32 2.61 -3.24
N GLU A 308 -17.66 2.97 -2.15
CA GLU A 308 -17.49 4.35 -1.69
C GLU A 308 -16.06 4.79 -2.00
N ARG A 309 -15.87 6.08 -2.34
CA ARG A 309 -14.55 6.58 -2.70
C ARG A 309 -13.59 6.45 -1.51
N PHE A 310 -12.56 5.62 -1.66
CA PHE A 310 -11.53 5.38 -0.65
C PHE A 310 -10.22 6.05 -1.09
N ASN A 311 -9.57 6.81 -0.20
CA ASN A 311 -8.26 7.40 -0.47
C ASN A 311 -7.19 6.44 0.04
N ARG A 312 -6.37 5.90 -0.87
CA ARG A 312 -5.35 4.91 -0.53
C ARG A 312 -4.03 5.50 -0.05
N GLN A 313 -3.93 6.83 -0.01
CA GLN A 313 -2.74 7.59 0.42
C GLN A 313 -1.40 6.88 0.11
N VAL A 314 -0.88 7.13 -1.08
CA VAL A 314 0.47 6.66 -1.44
C VAL A 314 1.40 7.86 -1.28
N GLU A 315 2.46 7.75 -0.47
CA GLU A 315 3.43 8.82 -0.12
C GLU A 315 3.36 10.08 -1.00
N GLY A 316 2.74 11.14 -0.46
CA GLY A 316 2.69 12.46 -1.11
C GLY A 316 1.81 12.58 -2.37
N ARG A 317 1.11 11.53 -2.81
CA ARG A 317 0.14 11.58 -3.94
C ARG A 317 -1.17 10.85 -3.65
N ARG A 318 -2.24 11.43 -4.18
CA ARG A 318 -3.60 10.93 -4.00
C ARG A 318 -3.89 9.81 -5.00
N CYS A 319 -3.86 8.55 -4.54
CA CYS A 319 -4.36 7.40 -5.30
C CYS A 319 -5.74 7.03 -4.78
N TYR A 320 -6.79 7.50 -5.45
CA TYR A 320 -8.16 7.11 -5.09
C TYR A 320 -8.48 5.73 -5.65
N SER A 321 -9.23 4.93 -4.88
CA SER A 321 -9.86 3.74 -5.42
C SER A 321 -10.84 4.12 -6.54
N ARG A 322 -10.98 3.20 -7.50
CA ARG A 322 -11.97 3.33 -8.57
C ARG A 322 -13.34 2.98 -8.03
N THR A 323 -14.38 3.63 -8.55
CA THR A 323 -15.75 3.18 -8.27
C THR A 323 -16.15 2.14 -9.31
N PRO A 324 -16.54 0.92 -8.91
CA PRO A 324 -16.95 -0.09 -9.86
C PRO A 324 -18.19 0.39 -10.64
N SER A 325 -18.19 0.11 -11.94
CA SER A 325 -19.34 0.37 -12.81
C SER A 325 -20.58 -0.40 -12.32
N ARG A 326 -21.76 -0.07 -12.86
CA ARG A 326 -22.98 -0.82 -12.51
C ARG A 326 -22.83 -2.31 -12.84
N ALA A 327 -22.32 -2.63 -14.03
CA ALA A 327 -22.08 -4.01 -14.46
C ALA A 327 -21.09 -4.73 -13.52
N LEU A 328 -19.99 -4.07 -13.10
CA LEU A 328 -19.04 -4.66 -12.15
C LEU A 328 -19.64 -4.85 -10.75
N ARG A 329 -20.57 -3.99 -10.32
CA ARG A 329 -21.29 -4.18 -9.05
C ARG A 329 -22.28 -5.33 -9.10
N GLU A 330 -22.96 -5.50 -10.24
CA GLU A 330 -23.85 -6.64 -10.48
C GLU A 330 -23.04 -7.94 -10.51
N LEU A 331 -21.88 -7.93 -11.17
CA LEU A 331 -20.91 -9.03 -11.18
C LEU A 331 -20.41 -9.40 -9.78
N ALA A 332 -19.95 -8.41 -9.01
CA ALA A 332 -19.31 -8.62 -7.71
C ALA A 332 -20.32 -8.94 -6.58
N GLY A 333 -21.62 -8.80 -6.82
CA GLY A 333 -22.64 -8.96 -5.79
C GLY A 333 -22.62 -7.85 -4.74
N PRO A 334 -23.50 -7.93 -3.71
CA PRO A 334 -23.77 -6.84 -2.75
C PRO A 334 -22.63 -6.55 -1.78
N ALA A 335 -21.72 -7.49 -1.55
CA ALA A 335 -20.60 -7.36 -0.61
C ALA A 335 -19.25 -7.45 -1.35
N VAL A 336 -18.23 -6.83 -0.78
CA VAL A 336 -16.85 -7.08 -1.20
C VAL A 336 -16.47 -8.48 -0.69
N PRO A 337 -15.89 -9.36 -1.52
CA PRO A 337 -15.49 -10.68 -1.06
C PRO A 337 -14.52 -10.58 0.12
N GLY A 338 -14.59 -11.53 1.07
CA GLY A 338 -13.77 -11.53 2.28
C GLY A 338 -14.16 -10.46 3.33
N GLY A 339 -15.22 -9.67 3.10
CA GLY A 339 -15.67 -8.65 4.05
C GLY A 339 -14.81 -7.38 4.09
N MET A 340 -13.94 -7.18 3.10
CA MET A 340 -13.04 -6.02 3.03
C MET A 340 -13.76 -4.70 2.70
N ALA A 341 -13.14 -3.57 3.03
CA ALA A 341 -13.70 -2.25 2.71
C ALA A 341 -13.58 -1.86 1.23
N PHE A 342 -12.70 -2.55 0.49
CA PHE A 342 -12.39 -2.31 -0.92
C PHE A 342 -11.99 -3.63 -1.60
N TYR A 343 -12.13 -3.68 -2.92
CA TYR A 343 -11.62 -4.74 -3.77
C TYR A 343 -10.14 -4.50 -4.05
N GLU A 344 -9.30 -5.47 -3.70
CA GLU A 344 -7.87 -5.48 -4.05
C GLU A 344 -7.62 -5.46 -5.57
N PRO A 345 -6.40 -5.14 -6.02
CA PRO A 345 -6.11 -4.83 -7.42
C PRO A 345 -6.71 -5.80 -8.43
N THR A 346 -6.62 -7.10 -8.23
CA THR A 346 -7.01 -8.08 -9.26
C THR A 346 -8.38 -8.72 -9.01
N VAL A 347 -9.07 -8.40 -7.92
CA VAL A 347 -10.32 -9.09 -7.51
C VAL A 347 -11.41 -9.01 -8.57
N LEU A 348 -11.70 -7.81 -9.07
CA LEU A 348 -12.75 -7.64 -10.09
C LEU A 348 -12.37 -8.27 -11.43
N TYR A 349 -11.08 -8.30 -11.77
CA TYR A 349 -10.60 -9.00 -12.96
C TYR A 349 -10.81 -10.52 -12.82
N GLN A 350 -10.44 -11.11 -11.69
CA GLN A 350 -10.60 -12.54 -11.43
C GLN A 350 -12.09 -12.94 -11.44
N LEU A 351 -12.96 -12.11 -10.87
CA LEU A 351 -14.41 -12.27 -10.96
C LEU A 351 -14.91 -12.23 -12.42
N ALA A 352 -14.42 -11.30 -13.23
CA ALA A 352 -14.80 -11.22 -14.64
C ALA A 352 -14.31 -12.43 -15.43
N ALA A 353 -13.04 -12.84 -15.25
CA ALA A 353 -12.47 -14.02 -15.87
C ALA A 353 -13.25 -15.29 -15.52
N ARG A 354 -13.70 -15.42 -14.27
CA ARG A 354 -14.58 -16.51 -13.83
C ARG A 354 -15.89 -16.59 -14.60
N THR A 355 -16.50 -15.47 -14.97
CA THR A 355 -17.73 -15.49 -15.80
C THR A 355 -17.51 -16.04 -17.21
N LEU A 356 -16.25 -16.05 -17.66
CA LEU A 356 -15.83 -16.66 -18.92
C LEU A 356 -15.35 -18.11 -18.74
N GLY A 357 -15.60 -18.72 -17.57
CA GLY A 357 -15.19 -20.10 -17.28
C GLY A 357 -13.73 -20.25 -16.88
N LYS A 358 -12.97 -19.15 -16.72
CA LYS A 358 -11.57 -19.22 -16.33
C LYS A 358 -11.40 -19.46 -14.84
N ARG A 359 -10.38 -20.24 -14.48
CA ARG A 359 -10.05 -20.62 -13.11
C ARG A 359 -8.79 -19.92 -12.60
N ILE A 360 -8.56 -20.08 -11.30
CA ILE A 360 -7.30 -19.72 -10.64
C ILE A 360 -6.55 -21.04 -10.39
N SER A 361 -5.25 -21.05 -10.65
CA SER A 361 -4.38 -22.17 -10.32
C SER A 361 -3.58 -21.84 -9.07
N GLN A 362 -3.89 -22.50 -7.96
CA GLN A 362 -3.11 -22.39 -6.72
C GLN A 362 -1.96 -23.38 -6.80
N VAL A 363 -0.73 -22.91 -7.03
CA VAL A 363 0.45 -23.81 -6.98
C VAL A 363 0.77 -24.19 -5.54
N ARG A 364 0.39 -23.33 -4.59
CA ARG A 364 0.42 -23.58 -3.14
C ARG A 364 -0.88 -23.05 -2.54
N GLU A 365 -1.28 -23.61 -1.41
CA GLU A 365 -2.52 -23.25 -0.69
C GLU A 365 -2.25 -22.27 0.45
N LEU A 366 -1.34 -21.31 0.25
CA LEU A 366 -1.05 -20.31 1.28
C LEU A 366 -2.20 -19.30 1.39
N SER A 367 -2.60 -18.99 2.63
CA SER A 367 -3.64 -17.99 2.90
C SER A 367 -3.00 -16.61 3.03
N GLY A 368 -3.26 -15.70 2.08
CA GLY A 368 -2.94 -14.29 2.31
C GLY A 368 -4.17 -13.62 2.90
N TYR A 369 -4.00 -12.91 4.02
CA TYR A 369 -5.05 -12.44 4.93
C TYR A 369 -5.61 -13.56 5.83
N GLY A 370 -5.50 -13.36 7.14
CA GLY A 370 -6.14 -14.22 8.14
C GLY A 370 -7.62 -14.38 7.80
N THR A 371 -8.15 -15.58 7.99
CA THR A 371 -9.55 -15.86 7.64
C THR A 371 -10.46 -14.83 8.32
N PRO A 372 -11.57 -14.40 7.69
CA PRO A 372 -12.60 -13.59 8.34
C PRO A 372 -13.16 -14.20 9.65
N GLN A 373 -12.78 -15.45 9.96
CA GLN A 373 -13.18 -16.22 11.12
C GLN A 373 -12.20 -16.13 12.31
N GLY A 374 -11.15 -15.31 12.23
CA GLY A 374 -10.26 -15.05 13.36
C GLY A 374 -9.38 -16.24 13.77
N ALA A 375 -9.17 -17.21 12.88
CA ALA A 375 -8.15 -18.23 13.08
C ALA A 375 -6.77 -17.57 13.00
N THR A 376 -5.85 -17.97 13.88
CA THR A 376 -4.42 -17.64 13.75
C THR A 376 -3.98 -17.98 12.34
N ALA A 377 -3.50 -16.98 11.60
CA ALA A 377 -3.02 -17.13 10.24
C ALA A 377 -1.94 -18.21 10.20
N GLY A 378 -2.34 -19.43 9.84
CA GLY A 378 -1.44 -20.36 9.17
C GLY A 378 -1.20 -19.79 7.78
N ASP A 379 0.06 -19.80 7.36
CA ASP A 379 0.45 -19.79 5.94
C ASP A 379 0.66 -18.42 5.26
N GLU A 380 1.13 -17.39 5.97
CA GLU A 380 1.73 -16.21 5.29
C GLU A 380 3.15 -16.49 4.74
N SER A 381 3.78 -17.58 5.19
CA SER A 381 5.13 -17.98 4.81
C SER A 381 5.28 -19.50 4.84
N SER A 382 6.22 -20.01 4.05
CA SER A 382 6.67 -21.41 4.04
C SER A 382 8.18 -21.48 3.81
N ASP A 383 8.74 -22.69 3.85
CA ASP A 383 10.14 -22.93 3.48
C ASP A 383 10.48 -22.55 2.04
N GLU A 384 9.46 -22.38 1.20
CA GLU A 384 9.61 -22.09 -0.22
C GLU A 384 9.41 -20.59 -0.53
N LEU A 385 8.64 -19.86 0.28
CA LEU A 385 8.32 -18.46 0.04
C LEU A 385 7.96 -17.70 1.31
N MET A 386 8.36 -16.44 1.38
CA MET A 386 8.03 -15.52 2.46
C MET A 386 7.65 -14.16 1.88
N TYR A 387 6.63 -13.50 2.43
CA TYR A 387 6.25 -12.15 2.03
C TYR A 387 6.33 -11.17 3.19
N ILE A 388 6.96 -10.03 2.94
CA ILE A 388 7.04 -8.89 3.86
C ILE A 388 6.12 -7.80 3.30
N ALA A 389 4.93 -7.67 3.88
CA ALA A 389 3.88 -6.79 3.38
C ALA A 389 4.17 -5.30 3.57
N GLY A 390 3.44 -4.42 2.88
CA GLY A 390 3.38 -2.99 3.23
C GLY A 390 4.62 -2.14 2.97
N LEU A 391 5.68 -2.68 2.36
CA LEU A 391 6.94 -1.97 2.12
C LEU A 391 6.79 -0.69 1.27
N GLY A 392 5.83 -0.66 0.33
CA GLY A 392 5.51 0.52 -0.48
C GLY A 392 4.46 1.45 0.12
N HIS A 393 3.93 1.13 1.30
CA HIS A 393 2.80 1.81 1.93
C HIS A 393 3.12 2.39 3.30
N ALA A 394 4.16 1.89 3.97
CA ALA A 394 4.50 2.30 5.32
C ALA A 394 6.01 2.44 5.50
N ASP A 395 6.44 3.60 5.98
CA ASP A 395 7.81 3.76 6.46
C ASP A 395 7.88 3.30 7.93
N VAL A 396 8.72 2.32 8.22
CA VAL A 396 8.95 1.81 9.56
C VAL A 396 9.53 2.86 10.52
N LEU A 397 10.22 3.87 9.98
CA LEU A 397 10.70 5.01 10.75
C LEU A 397 9.58 6.02 11.03
N GLU A 398 8.47 5.97 10.30
CA GLU A 398 7.30 6.81 10.52
C GLU A 398 6.26 6.08 11.40
N GLU A 399 6.34 6.34 12.69
CA GLU A 399 5.42 5.78 13.71
C GLU A 399 3.94 6.15 13.51
N PHE A 400 3.66 7.08 12.58
CA PHE A 400 2.36 7.65 12.27
C PHE A 400 1.78 7.20 10.93
N SER A 401 2.46 6.30 10.21
CA SER A 401 2.02 5.79 8.91
C SER A 401 0.64 5.10 8.94
N GLY A 402 0.06 4.86 10.12
CA GLY A 402 -1.23 4.19 10.28
C GLY A 402 -1.17 2.69 10.02
N TYR A 403 0.02 2.16 9.75
CA TYR A 403 0.26 0.74 9.49
C TYR A 403 0.86 0.05 10.72
N PHE A 404 1.76 0.74 11.43
CA PHE A 404 2.48 0.21 12.60
C PHE A 404 1.88 0.71 13.92
N HIS A 405 0.64 0.33 14.22
CA HIS A 405 0.00 0.63 15.51
C HIS A 405 0.52 -0.26 16.65
N ASP A 406 1.02 -1.44 16.31
CA ASP A 406 1.61 -2.40 17.23
C ASP A 406 3.15 -2.24 17.26
N ALA A 407 3.71 -2.03 18.45
CA ALA A 407 5.13 -1.78 18.64
C ALA A 407 5.99 -3.03 18.33
N GLU A 408 5.48 -4.23 18.58
CA GLU A 408 6.17 -5.48 18.29
C GLU A 408 6.21 -5.74 16.78
N VAL A 409 5.09 -5.51 16.08
CA VAL A 409 5.05 -5.56 14.61
C VAL A 409 6.05 -4.56 14.03
N ARG A 410 6.05 -3.31 14.52
CA ARG A 410 7.03 -2.30 14.07
C ARG A 410 8.46 -2.76 14.27
N LEU A 411 8.78 -3.34 15.42
CA LEU A 411 10.12 -3.86 15.70
C LEU A 411 10.51 -4.94 14.69
N ARG A 412 9.62 -5.89 14.37
CA ARG A 412 9.90 -6.93 13.36
C ARG A 412 10.22 -6.31 11.99
N TYR A 413 9.53 -5.25 11.60
CA TYR A 413 9.84 -4.51 10.38
C TYR A 413 11.16 -3.74 10.45
N LEU A 414 11.55 -3.18 11.61
CA LEU A 414 12.85 -2.53 11.78
C LEU A 414 14.00 -3.52 11.60
N LEU A 415 13.86 -4.73 12.17
CA LEU A 415 14.84 -5.79 12.01
C LEU A 415 14.95 -6.22 10.53
N ALA A 416 13.80 -6.41 9.87
CA ALA A 416 13.76 -6.77 8.45
C ALA A 416 14.38 -5.69 7.54
N GLU A 417 14.08 -4.41 7.82
CA GLU A 417 14.64 -3.25 7.14
C GLU A 417 16.16 -3.22 7.30
N TYR A 418 16.67 -3.40 8.52
CA TYR A 418 18.11 -3.48 8.78
C TYR A 418 18.77 -4.61 7.97
N LEU A 419 18.21 -5.82 7.99
CA LEU A 419 18.76 -6.96 7.26
C LEU A 419 18.77 -6.80 5.74
N ALA A 420 17.79 -6.09 5.19
CA ALA A 420 17.78 -5.79 3.76
C ALA A 420 18.75 -4.65 3.41
N LEU A 421 18.88 -3.64 4.28
CA LEU A 421 19.61 -2.40 3.99
C LEU A 421 21.10 -2.47 4.32
N ALA A 422 21.48 -2.98 5.50
CA ALA A 422 22.85 -2.95 6.00
C ALA A 422 23.89 -3.55 5.03
N PRO A 423 23.64 -4.69 4.36
CA PRO A 423 24.63 -5.30 3.47
C PRO A 423 24.94 -4.48 2.21
N VAL A 424 24.03 -3.58 1.80
CA VAL A 424 24.10 -2.85 0.52
C VAL A 424 24.17 -1.34 0.68
N ALA A 425 23.98 -0.81 1.88
CA ALA A 425 23.90 0.64 2.13
C ALA A 425 25.12 1.43 1.61
N ALA A 426 26.31 0.82 1.62
CA ALA A 426 27.54 1.46 1.13
C ALA A 426 27.61 1.61 -0.40
N THR A 427 26.82 0.84 -1.16
CA THR A 427 26.76 0.95 -2.62
C THR A 427 25.56 1.78 -3.08
N LEU A 428 24.54 1.91 -2.23
CA LEU A 428 23.33 2.69 -2.50
C LEU A 428 23.58 4.21 -2.39
N PRO A 429 22.69 5.07 -2.95
CA PRO A 429 22.77 6.52 -2.77
C PRO A 429 22.85 6.95 -1.29
N ASP A 430 23.59 8.03 -0.98
CA ASP A 430 23.90 8.49 0.38
C ASP A 430 22.73 8.55 1.38
N TRP A 431 21.52 8.80 0.88
CA TRP A 431 20.34 8.88 1.72
C TRP A 431 19.99 7.53 2.36
N TYR A 432 20.33 6.40 1.72
CA TYR A 432 20.22 5.06 2.29
C TYR A 432 21.15 4.84 3.48
N GLY A 433 22.37 5.40 3.44
CA GLY A 433 23.29 5.38 4.58
C GLY A 433 22.73 6.14 5.79
N ARG A 434 22.08 7.29 5.56
CA ARG A 434 21.36 8.02 6.62
C ARG A 434 20.17 7.24 7.15
N ARG A 435 19.43 6.56 6.28
CA ARG A 435 18.32 5.69 6.66
C ARG A 435 18.79 4.52 7.53
N LEU A 436 19.88 3.86 7.16
CA LEU A 436 20.49 2.79 7.96
C LEU A 436 20.86 3.31 9.35
N ALA A 437 21.51 4.47 9.44
CA ALA A 437 21.87 5.07 10.73
C ALA A 437 20.63 5.32 11.61
N ALA A 438 19.53 5.82 11.04
CA ALA A 438 18.27 6.02 11.77
C ALA A 438 17.62 4.71 12.23
N VAL A 439 17.66 3.66 11.40
CA VAL A 439 17.20 2.31 11.78
C VAL A 439 18.04 1.76 12.92
N THR A 440 19.37 1.84 12.82
CA THR A 440 20.31 1.44 13.87
C THR A 440 20.05 2.17 15.18
N GLU A 441 19.91 3.50 15.15
CA GLU A 441 19.62 4.30 16.35
C GLU A 441 18.30 3.87 17.00
N THR A 442 17.27 3.60 16.17
CA THR A 442 15.96 3.15 16.66
C THR A 442 16.03 1.76 17.29
N LEU A 443 16.82 0.83 16.72
CA LEU A 443 17.04 -0.49 17.30
C LEU A 443 17.84 -0.41 18.61
N ALA A 444 18.89 0.41 18.65
CA ALA A 444 19.69 0.64 19.85
C ALA A 444 18.87 1.25 20.99
N ALA A 445 17.96 2.18 20.68
CA ALA A 445 17.01 2.74 21.66
C ALA A 445 16.05 1.69 22.25
N GLN A 446 15.84 0.56 21.56
CA GLN A 446 15.09 -0.60 22.04
C GLN A 446 15.98 -1.66 22.72
N GLY A 447 17.27 -1.37 22.92
CA GLY A 447 18.23 -2.28 23.55
C GLY A 447 18.70 -3.41 22.63
N ILE A 448 18.56 -3.27 21.31
CA ILE A 448 18.95 -4.27 20.33
C ILE A 448 20.28 -3.88 19.70
N ALA A 449 21.29 -4.73 19.87
CA ALA A 449 22.60 -4.56 19.27
C ALA A 449 22.60 -5.05 17.80
N GLU A 450 23.38 -4.40 16.93
CA GLU A 450 23.46 -4.70 15.49
C GLU A 450 23.79 -6.18 15.22
N GLU A 451 24.75 -6.73 15.96
CA GLU A 451 25.20 -8.12 15.86
C GLU A 451 24.10 -9.13 16.21
N SER A 452 23.09 -8.72 16.98
CA SER A 452 21.98 -9.59 17.40
C SER A 452 20.82 -9.63 16.40
N VAL A 453 20.73 -8.65 15.48
CA VAL A 453 19.55 -8.48 14.59
C VAL A 453 19.26 -9.74 13.77
N ALA A 454 20.29 -10.34 13.17
CA ALA A 454 20.12 -11.54 12.37
C ALA A 454 19.66 -12.75 13.20
N ASP A 455 20.18 -12.93 14.41
CA ASP A 455 19.77 -14.03 15.30
C ASP A 455 18.34 -13.84 15.80
N LEU A 456 17.94 -12.60 16.12
CA LEU A 456 16.56 -12.26 16.49
C LEU A 456 15.57 -12.60 15.36
N CYS A 457 15.91 -12.22 14.12
CA CYS A 457 15.09 -12.56 12.95
C CYS A 457 15.06 -14.06 12.67
N THR A 458 16.21 -14.75 12.69
CA THR A 458 16.24 -16.20 12.48
C THR A 458 15.40 -16.92 13.53
N ARG A 459 15.53 -16.53 14.81
CA ARG A 459 14.72 -17.09 15.89
C ARG A 459 13.22 -16.86 15.65
N HIS A 460 12.80 -15.64 15.30
CA HIS A 460 11.40 -15.36 14.97
C HIS A 460 10.90 -16.24 13.82
N LEU A 461 11.67 -16.35 12.73
CA LEU A 461 11.29 -17.13 11.55
C LEU A 461 11.17 -18.63 11.86
N VAL A 462 12.06 -19.18 12.67
CA VAL A 462 12.05 -20.62 13.02
C VAL A 462 11.02 -20.92 14.10
N GLU A 463 11.05 -20.20 15.23
CA GLU A 463 10.26 -20.51 16.41
C GLU A 463 8.81 -20.03 16.31
N GLU A 464 8.56 -18.86 15.70
CA GLU A 464 7.21 -18.29 15.61
C GLU A 464 6.56 -18.53 14.23
N ARG A 465 7.34 -18.48 13.14
CA ARG A 465 6.81 -18.67 11.77
C ARG A 465 6.95 -20.10 11.25
N GLY A 466 7.67 -20.97 11.97
CA GLY A 466 7.78 -22.38 11.63
C GLY A 466 8.62 -22.69 10.39
N LEU A 467 9.47 -21.75 9.93
CA LEU A 467 10.40 -22.01 8.83
C LEU A 467 11.51 -22.95 9.29
N SER A 468 12.04 -23.76 8.36
CA SER A 468 13.28 -24.47 8.60
C SER A 468 14.45 -23.50 8.79
N PRO A 469 15.49 -23.90 9.54
CA PRO A 469 16.70 -23.10 9.70
C PRO A 469 17.34 -22.68 8.37
N HIS A 470 17.27 -23.53 7.34
CA HIS A 470 17.79 -23.24 6.01
C HIS A 470 16.98 -22.13 5.32
N ALA A 471 15.65 -22.24 5.29
CA ALA A 471 14.78 -21.20 4.73
C ALA A 471 14.95 -19.86 5.47
N ALA A 472 15.03 -19.91 6.81
CA ALA A 472 15.29 -18.72 7.62
C ALA A 472 16.67 -18.09 7.31
N ALA A 473 17.72 -18.90 7.13
CA ALA A 473 19.05 -18.42 6.75
C ALA A 473 19.05 -17.69 5.40
N LEU A 474 18.37 -18.26 4.39
CA LEU A 474 18.18 -17.62 3.08
C LEU A 474 17.43 -16.29 3.22
N ALA A 475 16.33 -16.26 3.98
CA ALA A 475 15.52 -15.05 4.18
C ALA A 475 16.30 -13.92 4.87
N VAL A 476 17.18 -14.23 5.84
CA VAL A 476 18.04 -13.23 6.50
C VAL A 476 19.30 -12.88 5.69
N GLY A 477 19.56 -13.55 4.58
CA GLY A 477 20.73 -13.31 3.72
C GLY A 477 22.03 -13.93 4.25
N ARG A 478 21.95 -14.95 5.11
CA ARG A 478 23.10 -15.79 5.50
C ARG A 478 23.27 -16.86 4.44
N GLN A 479 24.27 -16.73 3.57
CA GLN A 479 24.70 -17.87 2.77
C GLN A 479 25.32 -18.90 3.71
N GLU A 480 24.75 -20.10 3.77
CA GLU A 480 25.50 -21.22 4.36
C GLU A 480 26.80 -21.37 3.57
N PRO A 481 27.96 -21.51 4.24
CA PRO A 481 29.19 -21.83 3.53
C PRO A 481 28.91 -23.10 2.73
N ALA A 482 29.01 -23.00 1.39
CA ALA A 482 28.71 -24.10 0.48
C ALA A 482 29.34 -25.37 1.04
N GLY A 483 28.49 -26.30 1.49
CA GLY A 483 28.95 -27.52 2.13
C GLY A 483 30.01 -28.16 1.25
N GLY A 484 31.23 -28.24 1.78
CA GLY A 484 32.34 -28.90 1.08
C GLY A 484 31.88 -30.30 0.66
N PRO A 485 32.26 -30.78 -0.54
CA PRO A 485 31.82 -32.08 -1.03
C PRO A 485 32.16 -33.16 0.00
N GLY A 486 31.11 -33.77 0.55
CA GLY A 486 31.18 -34.92 1.45
C GLY A 486 31.29 -36.24 0.70
#